data_AF-A0ABD4Q4X8-F1
#
_entry.id   AF-A0ABD4Q4X8-F1
#
_cell.length_a   1.000
_cell.length_b   1.000
_cell.length_c   1.000
_cell.angle_alpha   90.00
_cell.angle_beta   90.00
_cell.angle_gamma   90.00
#
_symmetry.space_group_name_H-M   'P 1'
#
loop_
_entity.id
_entity.type
_entity.pdbx_description
1 polymer ?
#
loop_
_entity_poly.entity_id
_entity_poly.type
_entity_poly.pdbx_seq_one_letter_code
_entity_poly.pdbx_strand_id
1 'polypeptide(L)'
;HDMNTANWVPDLFISRVEKDEPWTLFSPDETPDLHDLYGADFKIAYEAYEAKAARGEIRVFRTVRALDLWRRILTMLFETGHPW
;
A
#
# COMPACT_ATOMS: atom_id res chain seq x y z
N HIS A 1 -3.62 -24.94 2.95
CA HIS A 1 -2.37 -24.76 2.20
C HIS A 1 -2.61 -24.72 0.68
N ASP A 2 -3.83 -24.44 0.20
CA ASP A 2 -4.21 -24.56 -1.22
C ASP A 2 -4.50 -23.21 -1.92
N MET A 3 -3.93 -22.11 -1.43
CA MET A 3 -4.14 -20.78 -2.02
C MET A 3 -2.80 -20.09 -2.26
N ASN A 4 -2.51 -19.80 -3.53
CA ASN A 4 -1.40 -18.94 -3.91
C ASN A 4 -1.76 -17.49 -3.58
N THR A 5 -0.79 -16.71 -3.12
CA THR A 5 -0.96 -15.28 -2.84
C THR A 5 -0.08 -14.45 -3.75
N ALA A 6 -0.57 -13.27 -4.15
CA ALA A 6 0.17 -12.31 -4.96
C ALA A 6 -0.12 -10.89 -4.47
N ASN A 7 0.88 -10.01 -4.52
CA ASN A 7 0.73 -8.60 -4.20
C ASN A 7 0.32 -7.82 -5.45
N TRP A 8 -0.77 -7.05 -5.34
CA TRP A 8 -1.04 -5.98 -6.28
C TRP A 8 -0.28 -4.73 -5.85
N VAL A 9 0.77 -4.38 -6.57
CA VAL A 9 1.69 -3.29 -6.20
C VAL A 9 1.50 -2.10 -7.14
N PRO A 10 0.98 -0.95 -6.66
CA PRO A 10 0.86 0.26 -7.46
C PRO A 10 2.24 0.88 -7.76
N ASP A 11 2.40 1.52 -8.92
CA ASP A 11 3.62 2.25 -9.30
C ASP A 11 4.04 3.28 -8.24
N LEU A 12 3.05 3.91 -7.59
CA LEU A 12 3.28 4.85 -6.50
C LEU A 12 4.07 4.22 -5.35
N PHE A 13 3.76 2.97 -4.98
CA PHE A 13 4.45 2.28 -3.91
C PHE A 13 5.94 2.10 -4.23
N ILE A 14 6.27 1.66 -5.45
CA ILE A 14 7.66 1.50 -5.89
C ILE A 14 8.39 2.85 -5.88
N SER A 15 7.76 3.91 -6.40
CA SER A 15 8.35 5.26 -6.33
C SER A 15 8.63 5.69 -4.89
N ARG A 16 7.80 5.30 -3.91
CA ARG A 16 8.02 5.64 -2.49
C ARG A 16 9.10 4.78 -1.84
N VAL A 17 9.23 3.52 -2.25
CA VAL A 17 10.35 2.65 -1.83
C VAL A 17 11.68 3.26 -2.26
N GLU A 18 11.80 3.68 -3.53
CA GLU A 18 13.02 4.28 -4.08
C GLU A 18 13.42 5.59 -3.38
N LYS A 19 12.44 6.35 -2.91
CA LYS A 19 12.63 7.65 -2.25
C LYS A 19 12.70 7.56 -0.71
N ASP A 20 12.61 6.36 -0.14
CA ASP A 20 12.49 6.13 1.31
C ASP A 20 11.35 6.94 1.96
N GLU A 21 10.22 7.01 1.27
CA GLU A 21 9.02 7.75 1.69
C GLU A 21 8.06 6.86 2.52
N PRO A 22 7.16 7.48 3.31
CA PRO A 22 6.14 6.75 4.05
C PRO A 22 5.07 6.14 3.11
N TRP A 23 4.48 5.04 3.55
CA TRP A 23 3.33 4.39 2.92
C TRP A 23 2.22 4.20 3.96
N THR A 24 1.01 4.56 3.60
CA THR A 24 -0.18 4.44 4.47
C THR A 24 -1.03 3.25 4.05
N LEU A 25 -1.30 2.37 5.02
CA LEU A 25 -2.24 1.26 4.89
C LEU A 25 -3.62 1.76 5.30
N PHE A 26 -4.63 1.50 4.49
CA PHE A 26 -6.02 1.87 4.71
C PHE A 26 -6.92 0.65 4.83
N SER A 27 -8.07 0.81 5.50
CA SER A 27 -9.19 -0.12 5.36
C SER A 27 -9.93 0.16 4.04
N PRO A 28 -10.24 -0.86 3.22
CA PRO A 28 -11.08 -0.70 2.03
C PRO A 28 -12.46 -0.10 2.33
N ASP A 29 -13.02 -0.31 3.52
CA ASP A 29 -14.32 0.25 3.93
C ASP A 29 -14.32 1.78 3.96
N GLU A 30 -13.19 2.40 4.31
CA GLU A 30 -13.01 3.86 4.35
C GLU A 30 -12.43 4.41 3.03
N THR A 31 -11.94 3.52 2.16
CA THR A 31 -11.29 3.84 0.87
C THR A 31 -11.80 2.95 -0.28
N PRO A 32 -13.13 2.90 -0.50
CA PRO A 32 -13.74 1.87 -1.34
C PRO A 32 -13.46 2.03 -2.84
N ASP A 33 -12.99 3.17 -3.29
CA ASP A 33 -12.69 3.47 -4.69
C ASP A 33 -11.24 3.13 -5.08
N LEU A 34 -10.31 3.07 -4.12
CA LEU A 34 -8.88 2.92 -4.43
C LEU A 34 -8.54 1.66 -5.23
N HIS A 35 -9.31 0.58 -5.07
CA HIS A 35 -9.05 -0.68 -5.77
C HIS A 35 -9.48 -0.68 -7.25
N ASP A 36 -10.35 0.26 -7.65
CA ASP A 36 -10.79 0.43 -9.04
C ASP A 36 -9.91 1.42 -9.81
N LEU A 37 -9.11 2.21 -9.10
CA LEU A 37 -8.25 3.26 -9.67
C LEU A 37 -6.85 2.72 -9.99
N TYR A 38 -6.22 3.31 -11.00
CA TYR A 38 -4.85 3.00 -11.41
C TYR A 38 -4.12 4.25 -11.90
N GLY A 39 -2.79 4.16 -12.03
CA GLY A 39 -1.95 5.24 -12.56
C GLY A 39 -2.09 6.56 -11.81
N ALA A 40 -2.29 7.65 -12.55
CA ALA A 40 -2.38 9.00 -12.00
C ALA A 40 -3.61 9.19 -11.09
N ASP A 41 -4.75 8.58 -11.45
CA ASP A 41 -5.99 8.72 -10.69
C ASP A 41 -5.87 8.03 -9.33
N PHE A 42 -5.27 6.83 -9.30
CA PHE A 42 -4.93 6.16 -8.04
C PHE A 42 -4.04 7.04 -7.17
N LYS A 43 -2.99 7.63 -7.75
CA LYS A 43 -2.06 8.48 -7.00
C LYS A 43 -2.78 9.67 -6.36
N ILE A 44 -3.59 10.38 -7.13
CA ILE A 44 -4.35 11.55 -6.67
C ILE A 44 -5.29 11.16 -5.53
N ALA A 45 -6.08 10.10 -5.71
CA ALA A 45 -7.01 9.64 -4.69
C ALA A 45 -6.28 9.18 -3.43
N TYR A 46 -5.20 8.41 -3.57
CA TYR A 46 -4.39 7.90 -2.47
C TYR A 46 -3.82 9.03 -1.60
N GLU A 47 -3.18 10.03 -2.22
CA GLU A 47 -2.64 11.20 -1.51
C GLU A 47 -3.74 12.02 -0.84
N ALA A 48 -4.93 12.12 -1.45
CA ALA A 48 -6.09 12.76 -0.81
C ALA A 48 -6.57 12.00 0.43
N TYR A 49 -6.56 10.67 0.41
CA TYR A 49 -6.87 9.85 1.58
C TYR A 49 -5.82 9.97 2.69
N GLU A 50 -4.53 10.06 2.35
CA GLU A 50 -3.48 10.35 3.33
C GLU A 50 -3.72 11.71 4.01
N ALA A 51 -4.10 12.73 3.24
CA ALA A 51 -4.45 14.03 3.80
C ALA A 51 -5.69 13.97 4.71
N LYS A 52 -6.71 13.17 4.35
CA LYS A 52 -7.89 12.94 5.20
C LYS A 52 -7.51 12.24 6.51
N ALA A 53 -6.65 11.22 6.46
CA ALA A 53 -6.13 10.55 7.65
C ALA A 53 -5.36 11.50 8.56
N ALA A 54 -4.50 12.36 8.00
CA ALA A 54 -3.77 13.37 8.76
C ALA A 54 -4.69 14.39 9.45
N ARG A 55 -5.88 14.65 8.89
CA ARG A 55 -6.92 15.49 9.50
C ARG A 55 -7.81 14.76 10.51
N GLY A 56 -7.62 13.45 10.70
CA GLY A 56 -8.44 12.61 11.58
C GLY A 56 -9.81 12.23 11.01
N GLU A 57 -10.01 12.38 9.70
CA GLU A 57 -11.27 12.03 9.01
C GLU A 57 -11.35 10.53 8.67
N ILE A 58 -10.21 9.82 8.67
CA ILE A 58 -10.10 8.37 8.52
C ILE A 58 -9.65 7.81 9.86
N ARG A 59 -10.37 6.81 10.37
CA ARG A 59 -10.10 6.26 11.70
C ARG A 59 -9.12 5.10 11.66
N VAL A 60 -9.20 4.26 10.63
CA VAL A 60 -8.38 3.05 10.51
C VAL A 60 -7.34 3.25 9.42
N PHE A 61 -6.17 3.73 9.84
CA PHE A 61 -5.00 3.81 8.98
C PHE A 61 -3.73 3.46 9.76
N ARG A 62 -2.69 3.05 9.03
CA ARG A 62 -1.36 2.86 9.59
C ARG A 62 -0.30 3.33 8.60
N THR A 63 0.49 4.31 9.01
CA THR A 63 1.66 4.74 8.22
C THR A 63 2.89 3.94 8.63
N VAL A 64 3.61 3.43 7.65
CA VAL A 64 4.87 2.70 7.77
C VAL A 64 5.89 3.29 6.80
N ARG A 65 7.16 2.91 6.90
CA ARG A 65 8.13 3.21 5.84
C ARG A 65 7.91 2.26 4.66
N ALA A 66 7.86 2.78 3.44
CA ALA A 66 7.68 1.95 2.25
C ALA A 66 8.80 0.90 2.12
N LEU A 67 10.05 1.31 2.38
CA LEU A 67 11.22 0.43 2.32
C LEU A 67 11.12 -0.75 3.31
N ASP A 68 10.63 -0.52 4.53
CA ASP A 68 10.51 -1.58 5.54
C ASP A 68 9.41 -2.58 5.16
N LEU A 69 8.30 -2.10 4.60
CA LEU A 69 7.23 -2.96 4.07
C LEU A 69 7.73 -3.79 2.88
N TRP A 70 8.47 -3.17 1.97
CA TRP A 70 9.04 -3.84 0.81
C TRP A 70 10.03 -4.95 1.21
N ARG A 71 10.94 -4.66 2.16
CA ARG A 71 11.85 -5.68 2.70
C ARG A 71 11.10 -6.87 3.26
N ARG A 72 10.02 -6.64 4.02
CA ARG A 72 9.19 -7.70 4.57
C ARG A 72 8.53 -8.55 3.49
N ILE A 73 8.02 -7.93 2.42
CA ILE A 73 7.44 -8.64 1.27
C ILE A 73 8.48 -9.57 0.62
N LEU A 74 9.69 -9.04 0.37
CA LEU A 74 10.77 -9.82 -0.23
C LEU A 74 11.25 -10.97 0.67
N THR A 75 11.33 -10.75 1.99
CA THR A 75 11.66 -11.81 2.95
C THR A 75 10.63 -12.94 2.90
N MET A 76 9.33 -12.63 2.89
CA MET A 76 8.27 -13.64 2.80
C MET A 76 8.35 -14.45 1.50
N LEU A 77 8.56 -13.77 0.37
CA LEU A 77 8.73 -14.42 -0.94
C LEU A 77 9.94 -15.37 -0.94
N PHE A 78 11.06 -14.95 -0.36
CA PHE A 78 12.26 -15.79 -0.24
C PHE A 78 12.03 -17.01 0.67
N GLU A 79 11.35 -16.83 1.80
CA GLU A 79 11.15 -17.89 2.80
C GLU A 79 10.07 -18.91 2.40
N THR A 80 9.00 -18.46 1.73
CA THR A 80 7.80 -19.28 1.51
C THR A 80 7.43 -19.47 0.04
N GLY A 81 8.17 -18.83 -0.88
CA GLY A 81 7.83 -18.78 -2.31
C GLY A 81 6.62 -17.90 -2.65
N HIS A 82 6.04 -17.22 -1.65
CA HIS A 82 4.85 -16.38 -1.75
C HIS A 82 4.91 -15.19 -0.78
N PRO A 83 4.09 -14.14 -0.99
CA PRO A 83 3.32 -13.84 -2.19
C PRO A 83 4.23 -13.47 -3.38
N TRP A 84 3.82 -13.82 -4.60
CA TRP A 84 4.39 -13.24 -5.83
C TRP A 84 4.12 -11.75 -5.95
#